data_AF-A0A9R0TD52-F1
#
_entry.id   AF-A0A9R0TD52-F1
#
_cell.length_a   1.000
_cell.length_b   1.000
_cell.length_c   1.000
_cell.angle_alpha   90.00
_cell.angle_beta   90.00
_cell.angle_gamma   90.00
#
_symmetry.space_group_name_H-M   'P 1'
#
loop_
_entity.id
_entity.type
_entity.pdbx_description
1 polymer ?
#
loop_
_entity_poly.entity_id
_entity_poly.type
_entity_poly.pdbx_seq_one_letter_code
_entity_poly.pdbx_strand_id
1 'polypeptide(L)'
;MFACQVFSELVGSPFYVAPEVLHKRYGPESDVWSAGVILYVLLSGVPPFWADTQKGIFDAVLKGHLDLESDPWPKISDSAKDLIRKMLCNCPSERLKAHEVLRHPWICQNGVATDGVLDPSVISRLKRFSAMNNLQKLALRVIAERLSEEEIAGLRELFKTVDIKNRGVITFGELRKGLTRYGNELVDTDICDIMEAADTDTDVTINYEEFIAATMPLNKIEREEHLKAAFTYFDKDGSGYITVDKLQRACAEYNMEGTLLEEIILEADQNNDGQIDYAEFVAMMQGNTNGGNIGLGRPTMETSLNVTLRDAAQVH
;
A
#
# COMPACT_ATOMS: atom_id res chain seq x y z
N MET A 1 -36.39 19.57 23.62
CA MET A 1 -36.99 19.00 22.40
C MET A 1 -36.05 19.38 21.26
N PHE A 2 -35.04 18.54 20.99
CA PHE A 2 -34.01 18.86 19.98
C PHE A 2 -34.55 18.49 18.60
N ALA A 3 -34.61 19.47 17.70
CA ALA A 3 -35.09 19.31 16.33
C ALA A 3 -34.14 18.40 15.54
N CYS A 4 -34.70 17.36 14.91
CA CYS A 4 -34.00 16.46 14.00
C CYS A 4 -33.66 17.22 12.71
N GLN A 5 -32.38 17.55 12.50
CA GLN A 5 -31.92 18.13 11.24
C GLN A 5 -31.78 17.00 10.20
N VAL A 6 -32.56 17.10 9.12
CA VAL A 6 -32.52 16.19 7.97
C VAL A 6 -31.90 16.96 6.80
N PHE A 7 -30.79 16.45 6.27
CA PHE A 7 -30.07 17.07 5.14
C PHE A 7 -30.44 16.36 3.82
N SER A 8 -30.38 17.08 2.69
CA SER A 8 -30.96 16.66 1.40
C SER A 8 -30.02 16.76 0.18
N GLU A 9 -28.75 17.10 0.38
CA GLU A 9 -27.75 17.20 -0.69
C GLU A 9 -26.87 15.95 -0.77
N LEU A 10 -26.46 15.56 -1.98
CA LEU A 10 -25.54 14.45 -2.20
C LEU A 10 -24.11 14.98 -2.04
N VAL A 11 -23.61 14.98 -0.80
CA VAL A 11 -22.25 15.41 -0.46
C VAL A 11 -21.50 14.27 0.23
N GLY A 12 -20.30 13.92 -0.26
CA GLY A 12 -19.46 12.85 0.28
C GLY A 12 -18.62 12.17 -0.81
N SER A 13 -17.45 11.65 -0.44
CA SER A 13 -16.68 10.75 -1.32
C SER A 13 -17.40 9.38 -1.36
N PRO A 14 -17.63 8.78 -2.54
CA PRO A 14 -18.58 7.68 -2.73
C PRO A 14 -18.32 6.44 -1.87
N PHE A 15 -17.09 6.29 -1.37
CA PHE A 15 -16.66 5.16 -0.54
C PHE A 15 -17.18 5.21 0.90
N TYR A 16 -17.51 6.39 1.44
CA TYR A 16 -17.89 6.58 2.84
C TYR A 16 -19.38 6.84 3.03
N VAL A 17 -20.13 6.92 1.93
CA VAL A 17 -21.53 7.35 1.96
C VAL A 17 -22.42 6.28 2.61
N ALA A 18 -23.32 6.70 3.49
CA ALA A 18 -24.30 5.81 4.10
C ALA A 18 -25.46 5.53 3.13
N PRO A 19 -26.11 4.34 3.21
CA PRO A 19 -27.22 3.97 2.31
C PRO A 19 -28.36 4.99 2.31
N GLU A 20 -28.67 5.60 3.45
CA GLU A 20 -29.74 6.59 3.59
C GLU A 20 -29.39 7.97 3.00
N VAL A 21 -28.10 8.30 2.86
CA VAL A 21 -27.65 9.54 2.20
C VAL A 21 -28.01 9.50 0.71
N LEU A 22 -27.95 8.32 0.09
CA LEU A 22 -28.39 8.10 -1.30
C LEU A 22 -29.90 8.38 -1.48
N HIS A 23 -30.67 8.26 -0.39
CA HIS A 23 -32.10 8.55 -0.36
C HIS A 23 -32.42 9.99 0.10
N LYS A 24 -31.41 10.85 0.27
CA LYS A 24 -31.51 12.27 0.66
C LYS A 24 -32.30 12.52 1.95
N ARG A 25 -32.25 11.55 2.88
CA ARG A 25 -32.84 11.63 4.21
C ARG A 25 -31.88 11.01 5.20
N TYR A 26 -30.99 11.82 5.73
CA TYR A 26 -29.99 11.37 6.69
C TYR A 26 -29.92 12.29 7.90
N GLY A 27 -29.59 11.68 9.04
CA GLY A 27 -29.30 12.34 10.31
C GLY A 27 -27.87 12.02 10.74
N PRO A 28 -27.47 12.36 11.99
CA PRO A 28 -26.11 12.15 12.49
C PRO A 28 -25.64 10.69 12.45
N GLU A 29 -26.55 9.73 12.28
CA GLU A 29 -26.23 8.31 12.11
C GLU A 29 -25.39 8.05 10.86
N SER A 30 -25.45 8.91 9.82
CA SER A 30 -24.61 8.78 8.62
C SER A 30 -23.12 8.97 8.90
N ASP A 31 -22.79 9.78 9.90
CA ASP A 31 -21.40 10.02 10.31
C ASP A 31 -20.83 8.78 11.01
N VAL A 32 -21.67 8.05 11.76
CA VAL A 32 -21.27 6.77 12.38
C VAL A 32 -20.98 5.71 11.32
N TRP A 33 -21.77 5.67 10.23
CA TRP A 33 -21.46 4.80 9.10
C TRP A 33 -20.13 5.17 8.45
N SER A 34 -19.92 6.46 8.19
CA SER A 34 -18.69 6.97 7.57
C SER A 34 -17.47 6.63 8.43
N ALA A 35 -17.57 6.82 9.75
CA ALA A 35 -16.56 6.41 10.72
C ALA A 35 -16.35 4.88 10.76
N GLY A 36 -17.42 4.09 10.58
CA GLY A 36 -17.36 2.63 10.47
C GLY A 36 -16.62 2.16 9.22
N VAL A 37 -16.83 2.84 8.09
CA VAL A 37 -16.08 2.59 6.85
C VAL A 37 -14.61 2.91 7.05
N ILE A 38 -14.30 4.05 7.67
CA ILE A 38 -12.92 4.42 8.01
C ILE A 38 -12.29 3.37 8.91
N LEU A 39 -12.98 2.95 9.98
CA LEU A 39 -12.50 1.92 10.89
C LEU A 39 -12.25 0.58 10.18
N TYR A 40 -13.14 0.17 9.27
CA TYR A 40 -12.94 -1.02 8.43
C TYR A 40 -11.68 -0.91 7.58
N VAL A 41 -11.46 0.23 6.93
CA VAL A 41 -10.28 0.50 6.10
C VAL A 41 -9.01 0.52 6.96
N LEU A 42 -9.05 1.09 8.16
CA LEU A 42 -7.91 1.12 9.08
C LEU A 42 -7.48 -0.28 9.52
N LEU A 43 -8.44 -1.21 9.70
CA LEU A 43 -8.14 -2.57 10.16
C LEU A 43 -7.81 -3.54 9.02
N SER A 44 -8.40 -3.39 7.84
CA SER A 44 -8.21 -4.33 6.72
C SER A 44 -7.38 -3.81 5.55
N GLY A 45 -7.20 -2.49 5.45
CA GLY A 45 -6.54 -1.83 4.32
C GLY A 45 -7.39 -1.73 3.05
N VAL A 46 -8.60 -2.30 3.02
CA VAL A 46 -9.52 -2.28 1.86
C VAL A 46 -10.88 -1.69 2.26
N PRO A 47 -11.61 -1.04 1.34
CA PRO A 47 -12.95 -0.56 1.62
C PRO A 47 -13.96 -1.73 1.73
N PRO A 48 -14.98 -1.61 2.60
CA PRO A 48 -15.99 -2.66 2.79
C PRO A 48 -16.92 -2.81 1.57
N PHE A 49 -17.07 -1.75 0.78
CA PHE A 49 -17.91 -1.72 -0.42
C PHE A 49 -17.10 -1.19 -1.59
N TRP A 50 -16.94 -2.01 -2.63
CA TRP A 50 -16.12 -1.69 -3.80
C TRP A 50 -16.78 -2.17 -5.10
N ALA A 51 -16.57 -1.41 -6.17
CA ALA A 51 -16.86 -1.80 -7.55
C ALA A 51 -16.11 -0.87 -8.53
N ASP A 52 -16.00 -1.29 -9.79
CA ASP A 52 -15.29 -0.55 -10.85
C ASP A 52 -15.99 0.75 -11.28
N THR A 53 -17.23 0.96 -10.85
CA THR A 53 -18.00 2.16 -11.18
C THR A 53 -18.65 2.75 -9.94
N GLN A 54 -18.84 4.07 -9.92
CA GLN A 54 -19.55 4.76 -8.84
C GLN A 54 -20.95 4.19 -8.60
N LYS A 55 -21.66 3.82 -9.69
CA LYS A 55 -22.95 3.14 -9.59
C LYS A 55 -22.83 1.78 -8.89
N GLY A 56 -21.80 0.98 -9.25
CA GLY A 56 -21.52 -0.29 -8.60
C GLY A 56 -21.19 -0.15 -7.12
N ILE A 57 -20.47 0.91 -6.73
CA ILE A 57 -20.17 1.21 -5.32
C ILE A 57 -21.47 1.50 -4.57
N PHE A 58 -22.36 2.32 -5.15
CA PHE A 58 -23.67 2.58 -4.56
C PHE A 58 -24.53 1.33 -4.45
N ASP A 59 -24.53 0.47 -5.47
CA ASP A 59 -25.24 -0.81 -5.44
C ASP A 59 -24.67 -1.73 -4.33
N ALA A 60 -23.35 -1.74 -4.13
CA ALA A 60 -22.70 -2.51 -3.05
C ALA A 60 -23.06 -1.96 -1.66
N VAL A 61 -23.04 -0.64 -1.48
CA VAL A 61 -23.47 0.04 -0.25
C VAL A 61 -24.94 -0.28 0.07
N LEU A 62 -25.83 -0.23 -0.92
CA LEU A 62 -27.25 -0.55 -0.74
C LEU A 62 -27.48 -2.03 -0.39
N LYS A 63 -26.68 -2.94 -0.95
CA LYS A 63 -26.73 -4.37 -0.61
C LYS A 63 -26.23 -4.63 0.82
N GLY A 64 -25.28 -3.85 1.31
CA GLY A 64 -24.76 -3.96 2.69
C GLY A 64 -24.04 -5.27 3.00
N HIS A 65 -23.53 -5.98 1.98
CA HIS A 65 -22.74 -7.18 2.22
C HIS A 65 -21.36 -6.81 2.75
N LEU A 66 -21.10 -7.16 4.00
CA LEU A 66 -19.86 -6.84 4.70
C LEU A 66 -19.01 -8.10 4.85
N ASP A 67 -17.85 -8.12 4.21
CA ASP A 67 -16.87 -9.20 4.36
C ASP A 67 -16.07 -9.01 5.64
N LEU A 68 -16.12 -9.99 6.54
CA LEU A 68 -15.30 -10.06 7.76
C LEU A 68 -14.65 -11.45 7.89
N GLU A 69 -14.52 -12.16 6.78
CA GLU A 69 -14.02 -13.54 6.70
C GLU A 69 -12.73 -13.63 5.89
N SER A 70 -12.57 -12.84 4.83
CA SER A 70 -11.35 -12.79 4.04
C SER A 70 -10.17 -12.19 4.81
N ASP A 71 -8.94 -12.57 4.47
CA ASP A 71 -7.75 -12.01 5.10
C ASP A 71 -7.74 -10.46 4.96
N PRO A 72 -7.41 -9.68 6.02
CA PRO A 72 -6.83 -10.10 7.30
C PRO A 72 -7.85 -10.38 8.42
N TRP A 73 -9.15 -10.40 8.15
CA TRP A 73 -10.20 -10.48 9.17
C TRP A 73 -10.11 -11.67 10.12
N PRO A 74 -9.69 -12.89 9.73
CA PRO A 74 -9.47 -13.97 10.67
C PRO A 74 -8.48 -13.63 11.81
N LYS A 75 -7.57 -12.68 11.60
CA LYS A 75 -6.55 -12.22 12.57
C LYS A 75 -7.03 -11.06 13.45
N ILE A 76 -8.12 -10.39 13.07
CA ILE A 76 -8.67 -9.25 13.80
C ILE A 76 -9.62 -9.73 14.90
N SER A 77 -9.54 -9.11 16.08
CA SER A 77 -10.37 -9.50 17.23
C SER A 77 -11.87 -9.45 16.93
N ASP A 78 -12.63 -10.41 17.48
CA ASP A 78 -14.08 -10.45 17.30
C ASP A 78 -14.80 -9.22 17.88
N SER A 79 -14.21 -8.59 18.90
CA SER A 79 -14.71 -7.33 19.49
C SER A 79 -14.63 -6.15 18.49
N ALA A 80 -13.58 -6.10 17.66
CA ALA A 80 -13.46 -5.10 16.59
C ALA A 80 -14.48 -5.35 15.47
N LYS A 81 -14.63 -6.63 15.06
CA LYS A 81 -15.63 -7.04 14.06
C LYS A 81 -17.05 -6.72 14.53
N ASP A 82 -17.34 -6.96 15.81
CA ASP A 82 -18.64 -6.64 16.42
C ASP A 82 -18.93 -5.13 16.37
N LEU A 83 -17.94 -4.29 16.69
CA LEU A 83 -18.09 -2.84 16.57
C LEU A 83 -18.40 -2.42 15.12
N ILE A 84 -17.62 -2.93 14.16
CA ILE A 84 -17.81 -2.60 12.74
C ILE A 84 -19.20 -3.01 12.26
N ARG A 85 -19.67 -4.23 12.57
CA ARG A 85 -21.02 -4.68 12.18
C ARG A 85 -22.11 -3.73 12.69
N LYS A 86 -21.93 -3.19 13.90
CA LYS A 86 -22.88 -2.28 14.53
C LYS A 86 -22.81 -0.84 14.01
N MET A 87 -21.64 -0.41 13.54
CA MET A 87 -21.45 0.89 12.88
C MET A 87 -21.89 0.87 11.41
N LEU A 88 -21.69 -0.24 10.71
CA LEU A 88 -22.09 -0.47 9.32
C LEU A 88 -23.45 -1.19 9.21
N CYS A 89 -24.35 -0.93 10.17
CA CYS A 89 -25.72 -1.40 10.09
C CYS A 89 -26.50 -0.58 9.05
N ASN A 90 -27.12 -1.27 8.08
CA ASN A 90 -27.91 -0.62 7.02
C ASN A 90 -29.11 0.16 7.56
N CYS A 91 -29.70 -0.28 8.67
CA CYS A 91 -30.84 0.38 9.31
C CYS A 91 -30.36 1.49 10.25
N PRO A 92 -30.58 2.79 9.95
CA PRO A 92 -30.02 3.89 10.76
C PRO A 92 -30.54 3.89 12.20
N SER A 93 -31.77 3.42 12.45
CA SER A 93 -32.34 3.34 13.80
C SER A 93 -31.73 2.24 14.67
N GLU A 94 -31.11 1.22 14.06
CA GLU A 94 -30.45 0.12 14.75
C GLU A 94 -28.92 0.30 14.79
N ARG A 95 -28.39 1.24 14.00
CA ARG A 95 -26.99 1.63 14.01
C ARG A 95 -26.63 2.28 15.35
N LEU A 96 -25.44 1.95 15.87
CA LEU A 96 -24.97 2.58 17.10
C LEU A 96 -24.93 4.10 16.97
N LYS A 97 -25.27 4.79 18.06
CA LYS A 97 -25.01 6.22 18.17
C LYS A 97 -23.56 6.45 18.55
N ALA A 98 -23.01 7.61 18.20
CA ALA A 98 -21.61 7.95 18.48
C ALA A 98 -21.23 7.76 19.96
N HIS A 99 -22.10 8.12 20.91
CA HIS A 99 -21.84 7.92 22.34
C HIS A 99 -21.84 6.44 22.76
N GLU A 100 -22.48 5.55 22.00
CA GLU A 100 -22.50 4.11 22.24
C GLU A 100 -21.28 3.45 21.61
N VAL A 101 -20.82 3.93 20.45
CA VAL A 101 -19.53 3.56 19.85
C VAL A 101 -18.41 3.82 20.84
N LEU A 102 -18.34 5.01 21.44
CA LEU A 102 -17.32 5.36 22.44
C LEU A 102 -17.38 4.49 23.71
N ARG A 103 -18.54 3.90 23.99
CA ARG A 103 -18.76 3.01 25.14
C ARG A 103 -18.61 1.53 24.79
N HIS A 104 -18.33 1.21 23.53
CA HIS A 104 -18.21 -0.17 23.08
C HIS A 104 -17.03 -0.86 23.79
N PRO A 105 -17.14 -2.15 24.17
CA PRO A 105 -16.05 -2.86 24.85
C PRO A 105 -14.70 -2.77 24.12
N TRP A 106 -14.70 -2.82 22.79
CA TRP A 106 -13.49 -2.64 21.98
C TRP A 106 -12.81 -1.27 22.17
N ILE A 107 -13.58 -0.21 22.45
CA ILE A 107 -13.07 1.14 22.72
C ILE A 107 -12.73 1.31 24.21
N CYS A 108 -13.55 0.79 25.13
CA CYS A 108 -13.48 1.06 26.57
C CYS A 108 -12.56 0.14 27.39
N GLN A 109 -12.47 -1.15 27.05
CA GLN A 109 -11.59 -2.07 27.76
C GLN A 109 -10.22 -2.03 27.10
N ASN A 110 -9.39 -1.01 27.40
CA ASN A 110 -8.04 -0.81 26.83
C ASN A 110 -7.93 -1.51 25.49
N GLY A 111 -8.64 -0.97 24.48
CA GLY A 111 -8.77 -1.63 23.19
C GLY A 111 -7.43 -2.24 22.85
N VAL A 112 -7.38 -3.55 22.62
CA VAL A 112 -6.13 -4.22 22.23
C VAL A 112 -5.80 -3.80 20.79
N ALA A 113 -5.80 -2.50 20.50
CA ALA A 113 -4.69 -1.86 19.84
C ALA A 113 -3.55 -1.90 20.86
N THR A 114 -2.80 -3.00 20.84
CA THR A 114 -1.40 -3.03 21.28
C THR A 114 -0.74 -1.69 20.99
N ASP A 115 -0.20 -1.04 22.01
CA ASP A 115 0.55 0.23 21.91
C ASP A 115 1.75 0.03 20.96
N GLY A 116 1.49 0.29 19.67
CA GLY A 116 2.33 -0.02 18.52
C GLY A 116 2.20 -1.47 18.08
N VAL A 117 1.79 -1.69 16.83
CA VAL A 117 2.20 -2.87 16.04
C VAL A 117 2.38 -2.39 14.61
N LEU A 118 3.55 -2.61 14.02
CA LEU A 118 3.67 -2.56 12.57
C LEU A 118 2.85 -3.74 12.05
N ASP A 119 1.71 -3.44 11.42
CA ASP A 119 0.82 -4.45 10.87
C ASP A 119 1.61 -5.41 9.95
N PRO A 120 1.38 -6.74 10.01
CA PRO A 120 2.05 -7.69 9.11
C PRO A 120 1.94 -7.33 7.63
N SER A 121 0.89 -6.59 7.23
CA SER A 121 0.75 -6.03 5.88
C SER A 121 1.81 -4.97 5.57
N VAL A 122 2.29 -4.20 6.54
CA VAL A 122 3.38 -3.23 6.36
C VAL A 122 4.69 -3.97 6.14
N ILE A 123 4.97 -5.03 6.92
CA ILE A 123 6.15 -5.88 6.71
C ILE A 123 6.09 -6.56 5.35
N SER A 124 4.93 -7.10 4.97
CA SER A 124 4.71 -7.66 3.63
C SER A 124 4.89 -6.63 2.53
N ARG A 125 4.46 -5.38 2.73
CA ARG A 125 4.66 -4.28 1.76
C ARG A 125 6.12 -3.88 1.65
N LEU A 126 6.85 -3.81 2.76
CA LEU A 126 8.29 -3.57 2.79
C LEU A 126 9.07 -4.68 2.09
N LYS A 127 8.74 -5.96 2.35
CA LYS A 127 9.32 -7.11 1.64
C LYS A 127 8.93 -7.16 0.16
N ARG A 128 7.76 -6.65 -0.21
CA ARG A 128 7.39 -6.51 -1.63
C ARG A 128 8.19 -5.40 -2.29
N PHE A 129 8.37 -4.26 -1.61
CA PHE A 129 9.17 -3.14 -2.09
C PHE A 129 10.63 -3.57 -2.34
N SER A 130 11.16 -4.51 -1.55
CA SER A 130 12.49 -5.09 -1.80
C SER A 130 12.59 -5.95 -3.05
N ALA A 131 11.49 -6.54 -3.49
CA ALA A 131 11.43 -7.34 -4.71
C ALA A 131 11.09 -6.52 -5.98
N MET A 132 10.94 -5.20 -5.85
CA MET A 132 10.59 -4.31 -6.97
C MET A 132 11.82 -3.79 -7.69
N ASN A 133 11.70 -3.62 -9.01
CA ASN A 133 12.74 -2.98 -9.81
C ASN A 133 12.76 -1.46 -9.58
N ASN A 134 13.84 -0.81 -10.03
CA ASN A 134 14.07 0.60 -9.74
C ASN A 134 13.02 1.52 -10.37
N LEU A 135 12.40 1.13 -11.51
CA LEU A 135 11.31 1.91 -12.11
C LEU A 135 10.02 1.80 -11.28
N GLN A 136 9.68 0.63 -10.78
CA GLN A 136 8.55 0.46 -9.87
C GLN A 136 8.77 1.28 -8.59
N LYS A 137 9.97 1.23 -7.99
CA LYS A 137 10.29 2.03 -6.79
C LYS A 137 10.16 3.53 -7.06
N LEU A 138 10.67 3.99 -8.19
CA LEU A 138 10.60 5.39 -8.60
C LEU A 138 9.16 5.83 -8.88
N ALA A 139 8.38 5.00 -9.58
CA ALA A 139 6.96 5.24 -9.80
C ALA A 139 6.18 5.33 -8.48
N LEU A 140 6.50 4.47 -7.49
CA LEU A 140 5.88 4.53 -6.17
C LEU A 140 6.19 5.80 -5.41
N ARG A 141 7.42 6.32 -5.50
CA ARG A 141 7.78 7.63 -4.92
C ARG A 141 6.95 8.75 -5.55
N VAL A 142 6.88 8.79 -6.88
CA VAL A 142 6.09 9.79 -7.61
C VAL A 142 4.60 9.71 -7.24
N ILE A 143 4.06 8.50 -7.05
CA ILE A 143 2.69 8.32 -6.58
C ILE A 143 2.56 8.84 -5.15
N ALA A 144 3.50 8.51 -4.27
CA ALA A 144 3.47 8.92 -2.85
C ALA A 144 3.46 10.44 -2.69
N GLU A 145 4.24 11.16 -3.48
CA GLU A 145 4.29 12.62 -3.48
C GLU A 145 2.99 13.28 -3.93
N ARG A 146 2.16 12.57 -4.70
CA ARG A 146 0.90 13.09 -5.24
C ARG A 146 -0.32 12.74 -4.39
N LEU A 147 -0.16 11.91 -3.37
CA LEU A 147 -1.24 11.58 -2.43
C LEU A 147 -1.51 12.77 -1.51
N SER A 148 -2.78 12.96 -1.14
CA SER A 148 -3.15 14.01 -0.19
C SER A 148 -2.70 13.68 1.23
N GLU A 149 -2.57 14.71 2.11
CA GLU A 149 -2.22 14.48 3.51
C GLU A 149 -3.21 13.54 4.21
N GLU A 150 -4.50 13.59 3.85
CA GLU A 150 -5.54 12.71 4.37
C GLU A 150 -5.32 11.25 3.94
N GLU A 151 -4.83 11.04 2.73
CA GLU A 151 -4.54 9.71 2.20
C GLU A 151 -3.34 9.06 2.88
N ILE A 152 -2.34 9.85 3.30
CA ILE A 152 -1.13 9.33 3.94
C ILE A 152 -1.12 9.49 5.46
N ALA A 153 -2.16 10.08 6.07
CA ALA A 153 -2.24 10.37 7.50
C ALA A 153 -1.95 9.14 8.40
N GLY A 154 -2.49 7.97 8.04
CA GLY A 154 -2.25 6.73 8.78
C GLY A 154 -0.80 6.25 8.70
N LEU A 155 -0.19 6.35 7.51
CA LEU A 155 1.22 6.00 7.30
C LEU A 155 2.16 7.01 7.99
N ARG A 156 1.76 8.27 8.07
CA ARG A 156 2.47 9.32 8.81
C ARG A 156 2.52 9.04 10.30
N GLU A 157 1.42 8.60 10.88
CA GLU A 157 1.43 8.24 12.29
C GLU A 157 2.29 6.98 12.52
N LEU A 158 2.24 6.01 11.61
CA LEU A 158 3.11 4.84 11.66
C LEU A 158 4.60 5.22 11.61
N PHE A 159 4.99 6.13 10.71
CA PHE A 159 6.37 6.64 10.63
C PHE A 159 6.85 7.19 11.97
N LYS A 160 6.04 8.04 12.62
CA LYS A 160 6.38 8.61 13.94
C LYS A 160 6.53 7.55 15.03
N THR A 161 5.79 6.45 14.96
CA THR A 161 5.94 5.37 15.97
C THR A 161 7.27 4.62 15.85
N VAL A 162 7.85 4.58 14.64
CA VAL A 162 9.15 3.94 14.37
C VAL A 162 10.31 4.91 14.57
N ASP A 163 10.14 6.17 14.19
CA ASP A 163 11.09 7.26 14.45
C ASP A 163 11.04 7.72 15.92
N ILE A 164 11.49 6.85 16.82
CA ILE A 164 11.50 7.06 18.28
C ILE A 164 12.23 8.34 18.68
N LYS A 165 13.23 8.76 17.88
CA LYS A 165 14.05 9.94 18.15
C LYS A 165 13.52 11.20 17.47
N ASN A 166 12.45 11.11 16.69
CA ASN A 166 11.82 12.20 15.94
C ASN A 166 12.84 12.99 15.10
N ARG A 167 13.70 12.25 14.38
CA ARG A 167 14.74 12.84 13.52
C ARG A 167 14.26 13.08 12.08
N GLY A 168 13.07 12.60 11.73
CA GLY A 168 12.56 12.62 10.36
C GLY A 168 13.14 11.53 9.47
N VAL A 169 13.93 10.60 10.04
CA VAL A 169 14.54 9.46 9.35
C VAL A 169 14.51 8.24 10.26
N ILE A 170 14.31 7.06 9.67
CA ILE A 170 14.33 5.77 10.36
C ILE A 170 15.67 5.09 10.09
N THR A 171 16.43 4.80 11.15
CA THR A 171 17.68 4.04 11.05
C THR A 171 17.49 2.54 11.26
N PHE A 172 18.48 1.72 10.91
CA PHE A 172 18.48 0.27 11.18
C PHE A 172 18.10 -0.06 12.62
N GLY A 173 18.66 0.67 13.59
CA GLY A 173 18.36 0.45 15.00
C GLY A 173 16.92 0.78 15.38
N GLU A 174 16.32 1.80 14.76
CA GLU A 174 14.93 2.21 14.96
C GLU A 174 13.97 1.27 14.24
N LEU A 175 14.27 0.88 13.01
CA LEU A 175 13.50 -0.11 12.26
C LEU A 175 13.53 -1.47 12.96
N ARG A 176 14.71 -1.93 13.40
CA ARG A 176 14.86 -3.18 14.17
C ARG A 176 14.08 -3.10 15.47
N LYS A 177 14.23 -2.04 16.25
CA LYS A 177 13.46 -1.89 17.50
C LYS A 177 11.96 -1.79 17.25
N GLY A 178 11.56 -1.15 16.17
CA GLY A 178 10.20 -1.18 15.63
C GLY A 178 9.76 -2.63 15.46
N LEU A 179 10.35 -3.34 14.50
CA LEU A 179 9.98 -4.70 14.10
C LEU A 179 10.12 -5.76 15.22
N THR A 180 11.20 -5.76 16.01
CA THR A 180 11.43 -6.73 17.11
C THR A 180 10.41 -6.57 18.25
N ARG A 181 9.86 -5.37 18.46
CA ARG A 181 8.80 -5.14 19.44
C ARG A 181 7.49 -5.87 19.07
N TYR A 182 7.40 -6.41 17.86
CA TYR A 182 6.15 -6.92 17.24
C TYR A 182 6.16 -8.43 16.94
N GLY A 183 6.95 -9.22 17.68
CA GLY A 183 6.73 -10.66 17.82
C GLY A 183 7.24 -11.55 16.69
N ASN A 184 7.82 -10.97 15.63
CA ASN A 184 8.69 -11.70 14.70
C ASN A 184 10.14 -11.30 15.00
N GLU A 185 10.95 -12.24 15.46
CA GLU A 185 12.40 -12.12 15.32
C GLU A 185 12.72 -12.27 13.83
N LEU A 186 12.46 -11.21 13.06
CA LEU A 186 13.11 -11.06 11.76
C LEU A 186 14.60 -11.08 12.02
N VAL A 187 15.32 -11.90 11.27
CA VAL A 187 16.77 -11.96 11.38
C VAL A 187 17.32 -10.60 10.93
N ASP A 188 18.44 -10.15 11.50
CA ASP A 188 19.06 -8.88 11.10
C ASP A 188 19.25 -8.78 9.56
N THR A 189 19.39 -9.93 8.87
CA THR A 189 19.40 -10.02 7.40
C THR A 189 18.10 -9.56 6.73
N ASP A 190 16.92 -9.97 7.24
CA ASP A 190 15.63 -9.52 6.69
C ASP A 190 15.44 -8.00 6.87
N ILE A 191 15.98 -7.43 7.95
CA ILE A 191 15.90 -5.99 8.24
C ILE A 191 16.86 -5.23 7.35
N CYS A 192 18.06 -5.77 7.09
CA CYS A 192 18.98 -5.22 6.09
C CYS A 192 18.32 -5.21 4.71
N ASP A 193 17.70 -6.32 4.28
CA ASP A 193 17.04 -6.41 2.98
C ASP A 193 15.90 -5.37 2.85
N ILE A 194 15.15 -5.13 3.94
CA ILE A 194 14.10 -4.10 3.97
C ILE A 194 14.71 -2.68 3.91
N MET A 195 15.82 -2.45 4.61
CA MET A 195 16.49 -1.15 4.56
C MET A 195 17.06 -0.86 3.18
N GLU A 196 17.87 -1.76 2.64
CA GLU A 196 18.45 -1.64 1.29
C GLU A 196 17.36 -1.50 0.22
N ALA A 197 16.18 -2.04 0.48
CA ALA A 197 15.05 -1.89 -0.42
C ALA A 197 14.40 -0.52 -0.37
N ALA A 198 14.13 -0.03 0.84
CA ALA A 198 13.39 1.21 1.11
C ALA A 198 14.26 2.45 0.94
N ASP A 199 15.55 2.34 1.27
CA ASP A 199 16.59 3.34 1.04
C ASP A 199 16.90 3.42 -0.45
N THR A 200 16.27 4.39 -1.12
CA THR A 200 16.39 4.58 -2.56
C THR A 200 17.48 5.58 -2.93
N ASP A 201 17.83 6.50 -2.02
CA ASP A 201 18.89 7.49 -2.21
C ASP A 201 20.25 7.05 -1.63
N THR A 202 20.32 5.83 -1.07
CA THR A 202 21.52 5.17 -0.54
C THR A 202 22.14 5.88 0.66
N ASP A 203 21.35 6.66 1.40
CA ASP A 203 21.81 7.38 2.60
C ASP A 203 21.87 6.52 3.88
N VAL A 204 21.55 5.23 3.76
CA VAL A 204 21.54 4.21 4.83
C VAL A 204 20.48 4.51 5.90
N THR A 205 19.51 5.35 5.58
CA THR A 205 18.33 5.64 6.38
C THR A 205 17.07 5.54 5.52
N ILE A 206 15.90 5.56 6.17
CA ILE A 206 14.62 5.62 5.45
C ILE A 206 13.96 6.93 5.85
N ASN A 207 13.91 7.87 4.91
CA ASN A 207 13.22 9.13 5.14
C ASN A 207 11.69 8.98 5.07
N TYR A 208 10.96 10.06 5.35
CA TYR A 208 9.50 10.02 5.34
C TYR A 208 8.93 9.57 4.00
N GLU A 209 9.41 10.12 2.89
CA GLU A 209 8.88 9.84 1.55
C GLU A 209 9.14 8.38 1.13
N GLU A 210 10.34 7.87 1.43
CA GLU A 210 10.72 6.48 1.21
C GLU A 210 9.86 5.52 2.02
N PHE A 211 9.60 5.85 3.28
CA PHE A 211 8.72 5.04 4.11
C PHE A 211 7.30 5.03 3.56
N ILE A 212 6.74 6.17 3.13
CA ILE A 212 5.41 6.22 2.54
C ILE A 212 5.36 5.39 1.25
N ALA A 213 6.34 5.55 0.35
CA ALA A 213 6.41 4.80 -0.90
C ALA A 213 6.49 3.28 -0.65
N ALA A 214 7.32 2.85 0.30
CA ALA A 214 7.52 1.44 0.61
C ALA A 214 6.34 0.80 1.37
N THR A 215 5.59 1.58 2.15
CA THR A 215 4.46 1.10 2.96
C THR A 215 3.09 1.35 2.34
N MET A 216 3.04 1.96 1.15
CA MET A 216 1.82 2.29 0.44
C MET A 216 0.98 1.03 0.10
N PRO A 217 -0.33 1.04 0.42
CA PRO A 217 -1.26 0.00 0.00
C PRO A 217 -1.40 -0.10 -1.53
N LEU A 218 -1.48 -1.34 -2.05
CA LEU A 218 -1.62 -1.61 -3.49
C LEU A 218 -2.87 -0.99 -4.11
N ASN A 219 -3.99 -0.96 -3.40
CA ASN A 219 -5.21 -0.32 -3.87
C ASN A 219 -5.07 1.19 -4.10
N LYS A 220 -4.07 1.85 -3.51
CA LYS A 220 -3.72 3.24 -3.84
C LYS A 220 -2.84 3.30 -5.08
N ILE A 221 -1.92 2.35 -5.23
CA ILE A 221 -1.01 2.29 -6.39
C ILE A 221 -1.79 1.97 -7.67
N GLU A 222 -2.75 1.04 -7.60
CA GLU A 222 -3.49 0.51 -8.75
C GLU A 222 -4.57 1.46 -9.30
N ARG A 223 -4.81 2.62 -8.68
CA ARG A 223 -5.78 3.58 -9.21
C ARG A 223 -5.25 4.18 -10.50
N GLU A 224 -6.07 4.15 -11.53
CA GLU A 224 -5.72 4.67 -12.86
C GLU A 224 -5.21 6.10 -12.82
N GLU A 225 -5.78 6.95 -11.96
CA GLU A 225 -5.33 8.34 -11.79
C GLU A 225 -3.88 8.45 -11.28
N HIS A 226 -3.46 7.58 -10.37
CA HIS A 226 -2.11 7.57 -9.81
C HIS A 226 -1.12 6.96 -10.80
N LEU A 227 -1.50 5.87 -11.48
CA LEU A 227 -0.69 5.27 -12.54
C LEU A 227 -0.48 6.24 -13.71
N LYS A 228 -1.52 6.96 -14.14
CA LYS A 228 -1.39 8.00 -15.18
C LYS A 228 -0.52 9.16 -14.73
N ALA A 229 -0.68 9.62 -13.49
CA ALA A 229 0.13 10.71 -12.97
C ALA A 229 1.61 10.34 -12.86
N ALA A 230 1.92 9.10 -12.46
CA ALA A 230 3.27 8.55 -12.46
C ALA A 230 3.84 8.44 -13.88
N PHE A 231 3.08 7.88 -14.81
CA PHE A 231 3.50 7.77 -16.21
C PHE A 231 3.80 9.15 -16.83
N THR A 232 2.91 10.12 -16.60
CA THR A 232 3.06 11.51 -17.09
C THR A 232 4.29 12.20 -16.50
N TYR A 233 4.71 11.83 -15.29
CA TYR A 233 5.93 12.37 -14.69
C TYR A 233 7.19 11.91 -15.45
N PHE A 234 7.22 10.66 -15.93
CA PHE A 234 8.30 10.16 -16.79
C PHE A 234 8.19 10.72 -18.22
N ASP A 235 6.97 10.75 -18.77
CA ASP A 235 6.66 11.22 -20.12
C ASP A 235 6.34 12.73 -20.15
N LYS A 236 7.28 13.57 -19.71
CA LYS A 236 7.08 15.04 -19.58
C LYS A 236 6.73 15.74 -20.92
N ASP A 237 7.14 15.17 -22.04
CA ASP A 237 6.89 15.66 -23.40
C ASP A 237 5.61 15.09 -24.03
N GLY A 238 4.93 14.16 -23.36
CA GLY A 238 3.68 13.57 -23.80
C GLY A 238 3.81 12.72 -25.06
N SER A 239 4.96 12.07 -25.25
CA SER A 239 5.19 11.21 -26.42
C SER A 239 4.42 9.90 -26.34
N GLY A 240 3.93 9.52 -25.16
CA GLY A 240 3.27 8.25 -24.88
C GLY A 240 4.24 7.12 -24.54
N TYR A 241 5.53 7.41 -24.36
CA TYR A 241 6.58 6.41 -24.17
C TYR A 241 7.60 6.85 -23.14
N ILE A 242 8.04 5.94 -22.28
CA ILE A 242 9.16 6.14 -21.36
C ILE A 242 10.41 5.55 -22.01
N THR A 243 11.37 6.42 -22.32
CA THR A 243 12.65 6.08 -22.95
C THR A 243 13.80 6.11 -21.94
N VAL A 244 14.95 5.53 -22.30
CA VAL A 244 16.15 5.50 -21.43
C VAL A 244 16.55 6.91 -20.96
N ASP A 245 16.48 7.91 -21.85
CA ASP A 245 16.86 9.28 -21.50
C ASP A 245 15.89 9.93 -20.50
N LYS A 246 14.59 9.59 -20.58
CA LYS A 246 13.58 10.08 -19.62
C LYS A 246 13.76 9.42 -18.26
N LEU A 247 14.04 8.12 -18.24
CA LEU A 247 14.39 7.39 -17.02
C LEU A 247 15.66 7.94 -16.38
N GLN A 248 16.70 8.22 -17.19
CA GLN A 248 17.95 8.77 -16.69
C GLN A 248 17.75 10.12 -16.00
N ARG A 249 16.93 11.00 -16.58
CA ARG A 249 16.59 12.29 -15.96
C ARG A 249 15.82 12.10 -14.66
N ALA A 250 14.83 11.21 -14.63
CA ALA A 250 14.07 10.92 -13.43
C ALA A 250 14.97 10.34 -12.33
N CYS A 251 15.84 9.37 -12.64
CA CYS A 251 16.79 8.81 -11.68
C CYS A 251 17.77 9.86 -11.13
N ALA A 252 18.21 10.82 -11.96
CA ALA A 252 19.06 11.92 -11.52
C ALA A 252 18.34 12.89 -10.56
N GLU A 253 17.04 13.14 -10.76
CA GLU A 253 16.22 13.95 -9.84
C GLU A 253 16.09 13.31 -8.44
N TYR A 254 16.20 11.98 -8.36
CA TYR A 254 16.05 11.20 -7.13
C TYR A 254 17.36 10.60 -6.58
N ASN A 255 18.53 11.07 -7.06
CA ASN A 255 19.87 10.59 -6.66
C ASN A 255 20.07 9.06 -6.82
N MET A 256 19.36 8.40 -7.73
CA MET A 256 19.49 6.96 -8.02
C MET A 256 20.60 6.69 -9.05
N GLU A 257 21.76 7.33 -8.90
CA GLU A 257 22.89 7.22 -9.83
C GLU A 257 23.53 5.81 -9.74
N GLY A 258 23.66 5.13 -10.88
CA GLY A 258 24.27 3.79 -10.97
C GLY A 258 23.30 2.63 -11.27
N THR A 259 22.00 2.93 -11.47
CA THR A 259 21.05 1.92 -11.96
C THR A 259 21.31 1.57 -13.43
N LEU A 260 21.32 0.28 -13.78
CA LEU A 260 21.29 -0.18 -15.17
C LEU A 260 19.91 0.09 -15.79
N LEU A 261 19.75 1.28 -16.38
CA LEU A 261 18.51 1.72 -17.03
C LEU A 261 18.10 0.81 -18.21
N GLU A 262 19.08 0.17 -18.84
CA GLU A 262 18.87 -0.79 -19.92
C GLU A 262 18.18 -2.07 -19.43
N GLU A 263 18.52 -2.54 -18.22
CA GLU A 263 17.85 -3.70 -17.59
C GLU A 263 16.41 -3.35 -17.21
N ILE A 264 16.16 -2.12 -16.74
CA ILE A 264 14.81 -1.65 -16.43
C ILE A 264 13.89 -1.71 -17.65
N ILE A 265 14.35 -1.17 -18.80
CA ILE A 265 13.53 -1.19 -20.01
C ILE A 265 13.29 -2.64 -20.43
N LEU A 266 14.33 -3.46 -20.44
CA LEU A 266 14.22 -4.86 -20.86
C LEU A 266 13.26 -5.69 -19.98
N GLU A 267 13.11 -5.35 -18.70
CA GLU A 267 12.14 -6.01 -17.81
C GLU A 267 10.68 -5.60 -18.06
N ALA A 268 10.45 -4.39 -18.58
CA ALA A 268 9.11 -3.81 -18.75
C ALA A 268 8.61 -3.86 -20.21
N ASP A 269 9.53 -3.80 -21.17
CA ASP A 269 9.29 -3.77 -22.61
C ASP A 269 8.85 -5.17 -23.10
N GLN A 270 7.54 -5.35 -23.27
CA GLN A 270 6.95 -6.62 -23.71
C GLN A 270 6.98 -6.76 -25.23
N ASN A 271 6.92 -5.63 -25.93
CA ASN A 271 6.84 -5.57 -27.38
C ASN A 271 8.24 -5.52 -28.06
N ASN A 272 9.31 -5.35 -27.27
CA ASN A 272 10.72 -5.21 -27.65
C ASN A 272 11.00 -4.00 -28.55
N ASP A 273 10.32 -2.88 -28.34
CA ASP A 273 10.53 -1.63 -29.09
C ASP A 273 11.61 -0.71 -28.48
N GLY A 274 12.18 -1.10 -27.35
CA GLY A 274 13.21 -0.37 -26.61
C GLY A 274 12.67 0.81 -25.81
N GLN A 275 11.36 0.90 -25.62
CA GLN A 275 10.64 1.92 -24.86
C GLN A 275 9.57 1.24 -24.00
N ILE A 276 8.95 2.00 -23.10
CA ILE A 276 7.86 1.47 -22.26
C ILE A 276 6.61 2.31 -22.53
N ASP A 277 5.59 1.69 -23.10
CA ASP A 277 4.28 2.31 -23.28
C ASP A 277 3.44 2.30 -21.99
N TYR A 278 2.29 2.97 -22.00
CA TYR A 278 1.44 3.02 -20.80
C TYR A 278 0.91 1.65 -20.36
N ALA A 279 0.59 0.75 -21.31
CA ALA A 279 0.08 -0.58 -20.99
C ALA A 279 1.18 -1.45 -20.36
N GLU A 280 2.41 -1.38 -20.87
CA GLU A 280 3.59 -2.03 -20.34
C GLU A 280 3.94 -1.50 -18.94
N PHE A 281 3.87 -0.18 -18.74
CA PHE A 281 4.06 0.44 -17.44
C PHE A 281 3.03 -0.05 -16.40
N VAL A 282 1.75 -0.13 -16.77
CA VAL A 282 0.69 -0.64 -15.90
C VAL A 282 0.90 -2.12 -15.59
N ALA A 283 1.22 -2.93 -16.61
CA ALA A 283 1.49 -4.36 -16.44
C ALA A 283 2.69 -4.60 -15.53
N MET A 284 3.75 -3.80 -15.65
CA MET A 284 4.89 -3.84 -14.73
C MET A 284 4.47 -3.48 -13.30
N MET A 285 3.65 -2.44 -13.09
CA MET A 285 3.19 -2.04 -11.75
C MET A 285 2.26 -3.08 -11.09
N GLN A 286 1.54 -3.88 -11.89
CA GLN A 286 0.59 -4.89 -11.44
C GLN A 286 1.16 -6.32 -11.41
N GLY A 287 2.23 -6.61 -12.17
CA GLY A 287 2.75 -7.96 -12.39
C GLY A 287 3.32 -8.66 -11.16
N ASN A 288 3.72 -7.91 -10.13
CA ASN A 288 4.23 -8.45 -8.86
C ASN A 288 3.15 -8.60 -7.76
N THR A 289 1.88 -8.28 -8.03
CA THR A 289 0.80 -8.37 -7.03
C THR A 289 0.04 -9.71 -7.07
N ASN A 290 0.16 -10.48 -8.17
CA ASN A 290 -0.38 -11.83 -8.28
C ASN A 290 0.57 -12.84 -7.61
N GLY A 291 0.43 -12.99 -6.29
CA GLY A 291 1.08 -14.03 -5.51
C GLY A 291 0.75 -15.44 -6.04
N GLY A 292 1.69 -16.03 -6.76
CA GLY A 292 1.65 -17.40 -7.22
C GLY A 292 3.06 -17.99 -7.33
N ASN A 293 3.66 -18.31 -6.19
CA ASN A 293 4.74 -19.29 -6.04
C ASN A 293 5.86 -19.24 -7.12
N ILE A 294 6.80 -18.29 -7.01
CA ILE A 294 8.07 -18.37 -7.75
C ILE A 294 9.13 -18.88 -6.79
N GLY A 295 9.52 -20.13 -7.02
CA GLY A 295 10.58 -20.81 -6.31
C GLY A 295 11.91 -20.09 -6.43
N LEU A 296 12.70 -20.24 -5.37
CA LEU A 296 14.15 -20.03 -5.35
C LEU A 296 14.79 -20.55 -6.64
N GLY A 297 15.20 -19.62 -7.50
CA GLY A 297 15.86 -19.90 -8.76
C GLY A 297 16.50 -18.64 -9.30
N ARG A 298 17.55 -18.15 -8.64
CA ARG A 298 18.54 -17.30 -9.32
C ARG A 298 19.06 -18.11 -10.52
N PRO A 299 18.97 -17.63 -11.77
CA PRO A 299 19.83 -18.12 -12.82
C PRO A 299 21.22 -17.56 -12.50
N THR A 300 22.08 -18.42 -11.96
CA THR A 300 23.52 -18.16 -11.97
C THR A 300 23.93 -17.88 -13.40
N MET A 301 24.53 -16.70 -13.64
CA MET A 301 25.31 -16.44 -14.85
C MET A 301 26.38 -17.53 -14.97
N GLU A 302 26.13 -18.53 -15.82
CA GLU A 302 27.19 -19.41 -16.30
C GLU A 302 28.04 -18.60 -17.27
N THR A 303 29.09 -17.99 -16.72
CA THR A 303 30.19 -17.44 -17.49
C THR A 303 30.83 -18.58 -18.28
N SER A 304 30.50 -18.63 -19.57
CA SER A 304 31.13 -19.50 -20.54
C SER A 304 32.62 -19.16 -20.65
N LEU A 305 33.47 -19.87 -19.92
CA LEU A 305 34.90 -19.98 -20.17
C LEU A 305 35.20 -21.41 -20.60
N ASN A 306 34.97 -21.66 -21.89
CA ASN A 306 35.59 -22.77 -22.61
C ASN A 306 37.11 -22.51 -22.68
N VAL A 307 37.87 -23.18 -21.82
CA VAL A 307 39.28 -23.47 -22.09
C VAL A 307 39.48 -24.98 -22.02
N THR A 308 39.63 -25.54 -23.21
CA THR A 308 40.05 -26.90 -23.51
C THR A 308 41.38 -27.26 -22.84
N LEU A 309 41.40 -28.30 -22.01
CA LEU A 309 42.57 -29.16 -21.86
C LEU A 309 42.12 -30.62 -21.90
N ARG A 310 42.47 -31.26 -23.02
CA ARG A 310 42.39 -32.69 -23.29
C ARG A 310 43.37 -33.46 -22.40
N ASP A 311 42.95 -34.68 -22.10
CA ASP A 311 43.76 -35.88 -21.90
C ASP A 311 44.83 -35.89 -20.79
N ALA A 312 44.52 -36.61 -19.70
CA ALA A 312 45.43 -37.64 -19.18
C ALA A 312 44.67 -38.67 -18.33
N ALA A 313 44.95 -39.92 -18.65
CA ALA A 313 44.35 -41.15 -18.16
C ALA A 313 44.62 -41.44 -16.67
N GLN A 314 43.58 -41.98 -16.02
CA GLN A 314 43.51 -43.33 -15.41
C GLN A 314 44.71 -43.87 -14.59
N VAL A 315 44.35 -44.42 -13.40
CA VAL A 315 45.06 -45.43 -12.59
C VAL A 315 46.28 -44.87 -11.82
N HIS A 316 46.40 -44.91 -10.48
CA HIS A 316 45.99 -45.88 -9.47
C HIS A 316 45.78 -45.18 -8.11
#